data_AF-A0A537CTK8-F1
#
_entry.id   AF-A0A537CTK8-F1
#
_cell.length_a   1.000
_cell.length_b   1.000
_cell.length_c   1.000
_cell.angle_alpha   90.00
_cell.angle_beta   90.00
_cell.angle_gamma   90.00
#
_symmetry.space_group_name_H-M   'P 1'
#
loop_
_entity.id
_entity.type
_entity.pdbx_description
1 polymer ?
#
loop_
_entity_poly.entity_id
_entity_poly.type
_entity_poly.pdbx_seq_one_letter_code
_entity_poly.pdbx_strand_id
1 'polypeptide(L)' 'MQAQAAISAARLKAQIGRTLKVIVDEPGLGRSSADAPEIDGVVRFKGRARVGEFAAVLIERSGEHDLHGRLQ' A
#
# COMPACT_ATOMS: atom_id res chain seq x y z
N MET A 1 -19.62 -5.56 11.00
CA MET A 1 -18.25 -5.11 10.62
C MET A 1 -17.19 -6.23 10.65
N GLN A 2 -17.52 -7.53 10.74
CA GLN A 2 -16.49 -8.59 10.78
C GLN A 2 -16.20 -9.26 9.42
N ALA A 3 -17.11 -9.17 8.45
CA ALA A 3 -16.92 -9.81 7.14
C ALA A 3 -15.92 -9.08 6.21
N GLN A 4 -15.75 -7.77 6.37
CA GLN A 4 -14.86 -6.97 5.52
C GLN A 4 -13.37 -7.19 5.82
N ALA A 5 -12.99 -7.46 7.08
CA ALA A 5 -11.59 -7.64 7.47
C ALA A 5 -10.94 -8.90 6.87
N ALA A 6 -11.70 -9.98 6.70
CA ALA A 6 -11.19 -11.20 6.09
C ALA A 6 -10.95 -11.04 4.58
N ILE A 7 -11.81 -10.28 3.91
CA ILE A 7 -11.72 -10.00 2.48
C ILE A 7 -10.59 -9.02 2.17
N SER A 8 -10.40 -7.99 3.01
CA SER A 8 -9.29 -7.04 2.89
C SER A 8 -7.95 -7.75 3.04
N ALA A 9 -7.78 -8.63 4.04
CA ALA A 9 -6.55 -9.38 4.26
C ALA A 9 -6.17 -10.28 3.07
N ALA A 10 -7.14 -10.97 2.46
CA ALA A 10 -6.89 -11.80 1.28
C ALA A 10 -6.48 -10.96 0.06
N ARG A 11 -7.09 -9.79 -0.14
CA ARG A 11 -6.75 -8.84 -1.21
C ARG A 11 -5.39 -8.19 -1.01
N LEU A 12 -5.05 -7.79 0.21
CA LEU A 12 -3.74 -7.23 0.55
C LEU A 12 -2.62 -8.25 0.28
N LYS A 13 -2.83 -9.52 0.62
CA LYS A 13 -1.90 -10.60 0.28
C LYS A 13 -1.70 -10.78 -1.23
N ALA A 14 -2.75 -10.61 -2.02
CA ALA A 14 -2.66 -10.66 -3.48
C ALA A 14 -1.88 -9.49 -4.11
N GLN A 15 -1.58 -8.43 -3.32
CA GLN A 15 -0.73 -7.33 -3.77
C GLN A 15 0.76 -7.57 -3.49
N ILE A 16 1.13 -8.56 -2.67
CA ILE A 16 2.52 -8.92 -2.44
C ILE A 16 3.16 -9.35 -3.77
N GLY A 17 4.33 -8.80 -4.08
CA GLY A 17 5.06 -9.02 -5.33
C GLY A 17 4.62 -8.13 -6.48
N ARG A 18 3.62 -7.26 -6.29
CA ARG A 18 3.18 -6.28 -7.30
C ARG A 18 3.75 -4.90 -6.99
N THR A 19 4.05 -4.15 -8.05
CA THR A 19 4.40 -2.73 -7.93
C THR A 19 3.13 -1.90 -7.97
N LEU A 20 2.88 -1.14 -6.90
CA LEU A 20 1.73 -0.24 -6.79
C LEU A 20 2.17 1.21 -6.98
N LYS A 21 1.27 1.99 -7.59
CA LYS A 21 1.42 3.43 -7.69
C LYS A 21 0.85 4.06 -6.41
N VAL A 22 1.73 4.63 -5.61
CA VAL A 22 1.43 5.17 -4.28
C VAL A 22 1.59 6.68 -4.33
N ILE A 23 0.57 7.43 -3.92
CA ILE A 23 0.73 8.87 -3.70
C ILE A 23 1.44 9.08 -2.37
N VAL A 24 2.53 9.83 -2.37
CA VAL A 24 3.36 10.03 -1.19
C VAL A 24 2.77 11.17 -0.36
N ASP A 25 2.23 10.84 0.80
CA ASP A 25 1.71 11.83 1.75
C ASP A 25 2.83 12.32 2.69
N GLU A 26 3.76 11.44 3.08
CA GLU A 26 4.90 11.76 3.93
C GLU A 26 6.16 10.97 3.51
N PRO A 27 7.39 11.38 3.89
CA PRO A 27 8.59 10.62 3.58
C PRO A 27 8.52 9.16 4.09
N GLY A 28 8.39 8.21 3.17
CA GLY A 28 8.27 6.78 3.47
C GLY A 28 6.84 6.29 3.80
N LEU A 29 5.84 7.14 3.58
CA LEU A 29 4.43 6.81 3.80
C LEU A 29 3.56 7.40 2.69
N GLY A 30 2.63 6.59 2.19
CA GLY A 30 1.70 7.04 1.19
C GLY A 30 0.48 6.15 1.11
N ARG A 31 -0.40 6.46 0.17
CA ARG A 31 -1.63 5.70 -0.06
C ARG A 31 -1.65 5.16 -1.48
N SER A 32 -2.02 3.89 -1.64
CA SER A 32 -2.22 3.33 -2.98
C SER A 32 -3.55 3.81 -3.55
N SER A 33 -3.56 4.35 -4.76
CA SER A 33 -4.77 4.87 -5.43
C SER A 33 -5.71 3.76 -5.94
N ALA A 34 -5.62 2.54 -5.41
CA ALA A 34 -6.36 1.40 -5.92
C ALA A 34 -7.83 1.44 -5.46
N ASP A 35 -8.65 2.22 -6.15
CA ASP A 35 -10.05 2.01 -6.61
C ASP A 35 -11.05 1.16 -5.79
N ALA A 36 -10.81 0.88 -4.52
CA ALA A 36 -11.69 0.06 -3.70
C ALA A 36 -11.85 0.67 -2.29
N PRO A 37 -13.09 0.89 -1.81
CA PRO A 37 -13.39 1.36 -0.45
C PRO A 37 -12.88 0.42 0.67
N GLU A 38 -12.24 -0.70 0.33
CA GLU A 38 -11.76 -1.74 1.25
C GLU A 38 -10.21 -1.85 1.29
N ILE A 39 -9.49 -1.13 0.42
CA ILE A 39 -8.02 -1.12 0.33
C ILE A 39 -7.51 0.32 0.51
N ASP A 40 -8.08 1.05 1.48
CA ASP A 40 -7.60 2.37 1.91
C ASP A 40 -6.38 2.23 2.84
N GLY A 41 -5.50 1.29 2.51
CA GLY A 41 -4.37 0.87 3.33
C GLY A 41 -3.20 1.82 3.17
N VAL A 42 -2.64 2.25 4.31
CA VAL A 42 -1.39 3.00 4.34
C VAL A 42 -0.26 2.11 3.80
N VAL A 43 0.45 2.60 2.80
CA VAL A 43 1.63 1.95 2.24
C VAL A 43 2.87 2.57 2.84
N ARG A 44 3.58 1.79 3.65
CA ARG A 44 4.88 2.15 4.20
C ARG A 44 5.97 1.62 3.29
N PHE A 45 6.85 2.51 2.85
CA PHE A 45 7.95 2.12 1.99
C PHE A 45 9.27 2.74 2.43
N LYS A 46 10.36 2.02 2.16
CA LYS A 46 11.70 2.55 2.39
C LYS A 46 12.23 3.20 1.12
N GLY A 47 12.66 4.45 1.23
CA GLY A 47 13.33 5.22 0.18
C GLY A 47 12.98 6.71 0.22
N ARG A 48 13.67 7.51 -0.61
CA ARG A 48 13.38 8.95 -0.77
C ARG A 48 12.44 9.14 -1.95
N ALA A 49 11.17 9.42 -1.66
CA ALA A 49 10.21 9.92 -2.64
C ALA A 49 9.76 11.33 -2.24
N ARG A 50 9.35 12.13 -3.22
CA ARG A 50 8.82 13.47 -2.95
C ARG A 50 7.37 13.38 -2.51
N VAL A 51 7.05 14.08 -1.43
CA VAL A 51 5.67 14.26 -0.98
C VAL A 51 4.87 14.97 -2.07
N GLY A 52 3.66 14.49 -2.33
CA GLY A 52 2.76 14.99 -3.37
C GLY A 52 2.96 14.36 -4.75
N GLU A 53 3.99 13.53 -4.94
CA GLU A 53 4.21 12.79 -6.18
C GLU A 53 3.76 11.33 -6.06
N PHE A 54 3.58 10.69 -7.21
CA PHE A 54 3.34 9.25 -7.26
C PHE A 54 4.66 8.49 -7.33
N ALA A 55 4.82 7.53 -6.43
CA ALA A 55 5.97 6.65 -6.37
C ALA A 55 5.57 5.20 -6.69
N ALA A 56 6.47 4.49 -7.38
CA ALA A 56 6.31 3.07 -7.66
C ALA A 56 6.89 2.26 -6.48
N VAL A 57 6.02 1.62 -5.72
CA VAL A 57 6.40 0.82 -4.54
C VAL A 57 6.16 -0.65 -4.84
N LEU A 58 7.22 -1.45 -4.81
CA LEU A 58 7.11 -2.91 -4.82
C LEU A 58 6.68 -3.38 -3.44
N ILE A 59 5.50 -3.98 -3.36
CA ILE A 59 4.97 -4.52 -2.10
C ILE A 59 5.65 -5.85 -1.82
N GLU A 60 6.34 -5.94 -0.69
CA GLU A 60 7.06 -7.14 -0.29
C GLU A 60 6.30 -7.90 0.81
N ARG A 61 5.49 -7.18 1.60
CA ARG A 61 4.73 -7.76 2.72
C ARG A 61 3.41 -7.01 2.91
N SER A 62 2.38 -7.72 3.37
CA SER A 62 1.13 -7.13 3.85
C SER A 62 0.96 -7.42 5.34
N GLY A 63 0.63 -6.39 6.12
CA GLY A 63 0.13 -6.51 7.48
C GLY A 63 -1.38 -6.80 7.50
N GLU A 64 -1.99 -6.60 8.67
CA GLU A 64 -3.43 -6.82 8.84
C GLU A 64 -4.26 -5.71 8.17
N HIS A 65 -3.73 -4.47 8.10
CA HIS A 65 -4.41 -3.31 7.50
C HIS A 65 -3.48 -2.44 6.62
N ASP A 66 -2.19 -2.74 6.59
CA ASP A 66 -1.15 -1.91 5.99
C ASP A 66 -0.27 -2.72 5.02
N LEU A 67 0.35 -2.04 4.07
CA LEU A 67 1.28 -2.65 3.11
C LEU A 67 2.68 -2.13 3.35
N HIS A 68 3.65 -3.04 3.22
CA HIS A 68 5.06 -2.73 3.34
C HIS A 68 5.79 -3.07 2.06
N GLY A 69 6.61 -2.13 1.61
CA GLY A 69 7.38 -2.30 0.39
C GLY A 69 8.64 -1.45 0.34
N ARG A 70 9.19 -1.35 -0.85
CA ARG A 70 10.32 -0.48 -1.15
C ARG A 70 10.08 0.25 -2.46
N LEU A 71 10.68 1.43 -2.58
CA LEU A 71 10.73 2.12 -3.88
C LEU A 71 11.54 1.28 -4.88
N GLN A 72 11.05 1.25 -6.12
CA GLN A 72 11.86 0.83 -7.26
C GLN A 72 12.72 1.99 -7.77
#